data_AF-A0A940U3V3-F1
#
_entry.id   AF-A0A940U3V3-F1
#
_cell.length_a   1.000
_cell.length_b   1.000
_cell.length_c   1.000
_cell.angle_alpha   90.00
_cell.angle_beta   90.00
_cell.angle_gamma   90.00
#
_symmetry.space_group_name_H-M   'P 1'
#
loop_
_entity.id
_entity.type
_entity.pdbx_description
1 polymer ?
#
loop_
_entity_poly.entity_id
_entity_poly.type
_entity_poly.pdbx_seq_one_letter_code
_entity_poly.pdbx_strand_id
1 'polypeptide(L)'
;MINQLENQIRELKKELAEIKKNQALLRLQPCLGDLEIREKEEKMGELDGRATAINETVRDLTRKHQLFLSESAPRTTYDLPRSKRGS
;
A
#
# COMPACT_ATOMS: atom_id res chain seq x y z
N MET A 1 -5.40 -2.92 17.67
CA MET A 1 -5.15 -1.76 16.80
C MET A 1 -4.07 -2.04 15.75
N ILE A 2 -2.81 -2.29 16.13
CA ILE A 2 -1.70 -2.55 15.18
C ILE A 2 -1.98 -3.77 14.27
N ASN A 3 -2.32 -4.93 14.85
CA ASN A 3 -2.65 -6.14 14.06
C ASN A 3 -3.85 -5.95 13.11
N GLN A 4 -4.77 -5.03 13.43
CA GLN A 4 -5.90 -4.71 12.54
C GLN A 4 -5.45 -3.90 11.33
N LEU A 5 -4.53 -2.93 11.52
CA LEU A 5 -3.92 -2.17 10.42
C LEU A 5 -3.10 -3.08 9.51
N GLU A 6 -2.32 -4.00 10.07
CA GLU A 6 -1.54 -4.96 9.28
C GLU A 6 -2.43 -5.87 8.45
N ASN A 7 -3.52 -6.37 9.03
CA ASN A 7 -4.50 -7.18 8.29
C ASN A 7 -5.18 -6.36 7.17
N GLN A 8 -5.56 -5.11 7.43
CA GLN A 8 -6.14 -4.24 6.39
C GLN A 8 -5.15 -3.97 5.25
N ILE A 9 -3.88 -3.69 5.56
CA ILE A 9 -2.83 -3.52 4.55
C ILE A 9 -2.65 -4.81 3.74
N ARG A 10 -2.71 -5.97 4.39
CA ARG A 10 -2.57 -7.27 3.72
C ARG A 10 -3.72 -7.54 2.76
N GLU A 11 -4.97 -7.30 3.17
CA GLU A 11 -6.14 -7.49 2.30
C GLU A 11 -6.11 -6.53 1.11
N LEU A 12 -5.81 -5.25 1.33
CA LEU A 12 -5.66 -4.27 0.24
C LEU A 12 -4.55 -4.64 -0.75
N LYS A 13 -3.46 -5.23 -0.28
CA LYS A 13 -2.39 -5.74 -1.16
C LYS A 13 -2.85 -6.95 -1.99
N LYS A 14 -3.70 -7.83 -1.45
CA LYS A 14 -4.29 -8.93 -2.23
C LYS A 14 -5.22 -8.39 -3.31
N GLU A 15 -6.11 -7.46 -2.95
CA GLU A 15 -7.02 -6.82 -3.90
C GLU A 15 -6.24 -6.13 -5.04
N LEU A 16 -5.15 -5.45 -4.72
CA LEU A 16 -4.26 -4.85 -5.72
C LEU A 16 -3.63 -5.90 -6.64
N ALA A 17 -3.23 -7.06 -6.11
CA ALA A 17 -2.69 -8.14 -6.91
C ALA A 17 -3.74 -8.74 -7.86
N GLU A 18 -4.99 -8.88 -7.40
CA GLU A 18 -6.10 -9.32 -8.23
C GLU A 18 -6.42 -8.32 -9.35
N ILE A 19 -6.43 -7.02 -9.05
CA ILE A 19 -6.62 -5.97 -10.06
C ILE A 19 -5.53 -6.06 -11.13
N LYS A 20 -4.26 -6.20 -10.74
CA LYS A 20 -3.15 -6.38 -11.70
C LYS A 20 -3.30 -7.63 -12.55
N LYS A 21 -3.78 -8.74 -11.97
CA LYS A 21 -4.07 -9.97 -12.70
C LYS A 21 -5.18 -9.74 -13.72
N ASN A 22 -6.26 -9.07 -13.34
CA ASN A 22 -7.37 -8.75 -14.24
C ASN A 22 -6.94 -7.84 -15.38
N GLN A 23 -6.10 -6.83 -15.10
CA GLN A 23 -5.49 -6.00 -16.15
C GLN A 23 -4.63 -6.81 -17.11
N ALA A 24 -3.84 -7.76 -16.60
CA ALA A 24 -3.02 -8.63 -17.45
C ALA A 24 -3.90 -9.52 -18.35
N LEU A 25 -4.97 -10.09 -17.82
CA LEU A 25 -5.94 -10.88 -18.59
C LEU A 25 -6.63 -10.03 -19.67
N LEU A 26 -7.12 -8.84 -19.30
CA LEU A 26 -7.73 -7.90 -20.25
C LEU A 26 -6.75 -7.55 -21.38
N ARG A 27 -5.49 -7.26 -21.07
CA ARG A 27 -4.46 -6.96 -22.08
C ARG A 27 -4.30 -8.09 -23.10
N LEU A 28 -4.32 -9.34 -22.66
CA LEU A 28 -4.19 -10.53 -23.51
C LEU A 28 -5.44 -10.84 -24.34
N GLN A 29 -6.61 -10.34 -23.96
CA GLN A 29 -7.85 -10.59 -24.68
C GLN A 29 -7.82 -9.91 -26.06
N PRO A 30 -7.99 -10.66 -27.17
CA PRO A 30 -8.11 -10.06 -28.50
C PRO A 30 -9.43 -9.29 -28.60
N CYS A 31 -9.41 -8.18 -29.33
CA CYS A 31 -10.59 -7.38 -29.64
C CYS A 31 -10.96 -7.62 -31.11
N LEU A 32 -12.24 -7.85 -31.38
CA LEU A 32 -12.78 -8.15 -32.71
C LEU A 32 -13.25 -6.89 -33.46
N GLY A 33 -13.29 -5.73 -32.78
CA GLY A 33 -13.63 -4.45 -33.40
C GLY A 33 -13.59 -3.26 -32.45
N ASP A 34 -13.88 -2.07 -32.99
CA ASP A 34 -13.73 -0.78 -32.30
C ASP A 34 -14.55 -0.65 -31.01
N LEU A 35 -15.74 -1.27 -30.97
CA LEU A 35 -16.58 -1.29 -29.76
C LEU A 35 -15.88 -2.01 -28.61
N GLU A 36 -15.33 -3.19 -28.87
CA GLU A 36 -14.62 -4.00 -27.86
C GLU A 36 -13.31 -3.33 -27.43
N ILE A 37 -12.65 -2.60 -28.33
CA ILE A 37 -11.47 -1.79 -28.01
C ILE A 37 -11.85 -0.71 -27.00
N ARG A 38 -12.92 0.05 -27.26
CA ARG A 38 -13.39 1.10 -26.36
C ARG A 38 -13.81 0.56 -25.00
N GLU A 39 -14.56 -0.53 -24.95
CA GLU A 39 -14.95 -1.16 -23.68
C GLU A 39 -13.74 -1.67 -22.90
N LYS A 40 -12.73 -2.21 -23.59
CA LYS A 40 -11.49 -2.66 -22.97
C LYS A 40 -10.69 -1.48 -22.41
N GLU A 41 -10.60 -0.37 -23.13
CA GLU A 41 -9.95 0.86 -22.65
C GLU A 41 -10.64 1.43 -21.42
N GLU A 42 -11.98 1.48 -21.43
CA GLU A 42 -12.77 1.93 -20.28
C GLU A 42 -12.53 1.05 -19.06
N LYS A 43 -12.65 -0.28 -19.21
CA LYS A 43 -12.38 -1.24 -18.13
C LYS A 43 -10.94 -1.15 -17.62
N MET A 44 -9.96 -0.93 -18.50
CA MET A 44 -8.57 -0.73 -18.10
C MET A 44 -8.43 0.55 -17.26
N GLY A 45 -9.06 1.64 -17.68
CA GLY A 45 -9.07 2.91 -16.95
C GLY A 45 -9.71 2.79 -15.56
N GLU A 46 -10.83 2.07 -15.45
CA GLU A 46 -11.47 1.81 -14.15
C GLU A 46 -10.54 1.02 -13.21
N LEU A 47 -9.89 -0.03 -13.73
CA LEU A 47 -8.94 -0.83 -12.95
C LEU A 47 -7.72 -0.01 -12.51
N ASP A 48 -7.20 0.87 -13.36
CA ASP A 48 -6.11 1.79 -13.01
C ASP A 48 -6.53 2.80 -11.93
N GLY A 49 -7.75 3.34 -12.02
CA GLY A 49 -8.33 4.22 -11.01
C GLY A 49 -8.44 3.52 -9.64
N ARG A 50 -8.98 2.30 -9.61
CA ARG A 50 -9.08 1.48 -8.39
C ARG A 50 -7.70 1.13 -7.83
N ALA A 51 -6.75 0.73 -8.67
CA ALA A 51 -5.39 0.43 -8.24
C ALA A 51 -4.70 1.65 -7.60
N THR A 52 -4.95 2.85 -8.14
CA THR A 52 -4.40 4.11 -7.61
C THR A 52 -4.99 4.42 -6.24
N ALA A 53 -6.32 4.34 -6.08
CA ALA A 53 -6.99 4.56 -4.80
C ALA A 53 -6.53 3.57 -3.70
N ILE A 54 -6.35 2.29 -4.06
CA ILE A 54 -5.84 1.28 -3.11
C ILE A 54 -4.39 1.58 -2.71
N ASN A 55 -3.53 1.99 -3.65
CA ASN A 55 -2.16 2.37 -3.34
C ASN A 55 -2.07 3.57 -2.38
N GLU A 56 -2.90 4.59 -2.59
CA GLU A 56 -3.01 5.74 -1.69
C GLU A 56 -3.46 5.32 -0.30
N THR A 57 -4.50 4.49 -0.23
CA THR A 57 -5.01 3.94 1.03
C THR A 57 -3.95 3.13 1.77
N VAL A 58 -3.20 2.27 1.07
CA VAL A 58 -2.10 1.49 1.64
C VAL A 58 -0.98 2.41 2.14
N ARG A 59 -0.62 3.47 1.40
CA ARG A 59 0.38 4.45 1.83
C ARG A 59 -0.05 5.15 3.12
N ASP A 60 -1.30 5.55 3.21
CA ASP A 60 -1.85 6.22 4.39
C ASP A 60 -1.92 5.29 5.60
N LEU A 61 -2.39 4.06 5.42
CA LEU A 61 -2.40 3.05 6.49
C LEU A 61 -0.98 2.71 6.93
N THR A 62 -0.02 2.63 6.02
CA THR A 62 1.40 2.39 6.35
C THR A 62 2.00 3.56 7.14
N ARG A 63 1.68 4.81 6.77
CA ARG A 63 2.09 6.00 7.54
C ARG A 63 1.48 5.99 8.94
N LYS A 64 0.19 5.70 9.07
CA LYS A 64 -0.48 5.56 10.37
C LYS A 64 0.17 4.46 11.21
N HIS A 65 0.48 3.32 10.60
CA HIS A 65 1.18 2.22 11.26
C HIS A 65 2.56 2.63 11.80
N GLN A 66 3.36 3.35 11.01
CA GLN A 66 4.66 3.88 11.44
C GLN A 66 4.54 4.88 12.58
N LEU A 67 3.55 5.78 12.54
CA LEU A 67 3.30 6.74 13.61
C LEU A 67 2.95 6.01 14.92
N PHE A 68 2.02 5.06 14.89
CA PHE A 68 1.68 4.26 16.07
C PHE A 68 2.89 3.50 16.62
N LEU A 69 3.74 2.92 15.77
CA LEU A 69 4.98 2.27 16.22
C LEU A 69 5.96 3.25 16.86
N SER A 70 6.09 4.47 16.33
CA SER A 70 6.98 5.50 16.87
C SER A 70 6.49 6.10 18.19
N GLU A 71 5.18 6.25 18.38
CA GLU A 71 4.56 6.69 19.64
C GLU A 71 4.63 5.61 20.72
N SER A 72 4.59 4.34 20.30
CA SER A 72 4.69 3.17 21.20
C SER A 72 6.13 2.83 21.60
N ALA A 73 7.14 3.42 20.93
CA ALA A 73 8.53 3.17 21.25
C ALA A 73 8.89 3.88 22.56
N PRO A 74 9.41 3.18 23.58
CA PRO A 74 9.92 3.84 24.77
C PRO A 74 11.06 4.76 24.33
N ARG A 75 10.97 6.06 24.67
CA ARG A 75 12.10 6.98 24.58
C ARG A 75 13.22 6.42 25.43
N THR A 76 14.15 5.69 24.81
CA THR A 76 15.39 5.30 25.47
C THR A 76 16.20 6.56 25.68
N THR A 77 16.02 7.21 26.83
CA THR A 77 16.99 8.16 27.37
C THR A 77 18.25 7.37 27.64
N TYR A 78 19.14 7.32 26.65
CA TYR A 78 20.45 6.72 26.79
C TYR A 78 21.27 7.66 27.67
N ASP A 79 21.31 7.36 28.97
CA ASP A 79 22.10 8.11 29.94
C ASP A 79 23.57 7.72 29.72
N LEU A 80 24.28 8.51 28.91
CA LEU A 80 25.70 8.31 28.67
C LEU A 80 26.45 8.50 30.00
N PRO A 81 27.25 7.52 30.47
CA PRO A 81 28.00 7.69 31.69
C PRO A 81 28.99 8.84 31.51
N ARG A 82 28.75 9.94 32.23
CA ARG A 82 29.59 11.13 32.27
C ARG A 82 30.95 10.70 32.83
N SER A 83 31.88 10.42 31.91
CA SER A 83 33.28 10.09 32.20
C SER A 83 33.85 11.15 33.16
N LYS A 84 34.07 10.75 34.42
CA LYS A 84 34.79 11.57 35.39
C LYS A 84 36.25 11.59 34.97
N ARG A 85 36.64 12.62 34.21
CA ARG A 85 38.04 13.01 34.11
C ARG A 85 38.38 13.82 35.33
N GLY A 86 39.18 13.22 36.20
CA GLY A 86 39.86 13.92 37.28
C GLY A 86 40.94 14.84 36.72
N SER A 87 41.10 15.99 37.35
CA SER A 87 42.35 16.70 37.64
C SER A 87 42.00 17.83 38.59
#